data_AF-A0A2R6IKR9-F1
#
_entry.id   AF-A0A2R6IKR9-F1
#
_cell.length_a   1.000
_cell.length_b   1.000
_cell.length_c   1.000
_cell.angle_alpha   90.00
_cell.angle_beta   90.00
_cell.angle_gamma   90.00
#
_symmetry.space_group_name_H-M   'P 1'
#
loop_
_entity.id
_entity.type
_entity.pdbx_description
1 polymer ?
#
loop_
_entity_poly.entity_id
_entity_poly.type
_entity_poly.pdbx_seq_one_letter_code
_entity_poly.pdbx_strand_id
1 'polypeptide(L)'
;MWRSPDGGRGRDVTCIACGETVPRSKAREYDKYGDRWNRRDKEFEYLCKPCDRRRCHQPRGDLESLLEDAETATGDDRTEFLAEYLALAEERDGSVEG
;
A
#
# COMPACT_ATOMS: atom_id res chain seq x y z
N MET A 1 -9.97 31.47 21.02
CA MET A 1 -10.79 30.84 19.96
C MET A 1 -9.83 30.29 18.92
N TRP A 2 -9.63 28.97 18.87
CA TRP A 2 -8.74 28.35 17.89
C TRP A 2 -9.46 28.24 16.55
N ARG A 3 -9.02 29.00 15.54
CA ARG A 3 -9.46 28.81 14.15
C ARG A 3 -8.69 27.62 13.57
N SER A 4 -9.38 26.50 13.38
CA SER A 4 -8.84 25.40 12.56
C SER A 4 -8.77 25.88 11.10
N PRO A 5 -7.61 25.76 10.43
CA PRO A 5 -7.44 26.21 9.06
C PRO A 5 -8.25 25.32 8.11
N ASP A 6 -8.91 25.94 7.14
CA ASP A 6 -9.69 25.32 6.07
C ASP A 6 -8.82 24.60 5.02
N GLY A 7 -7.90 23.74 5.46
CA GLY A 7 -6.86 23.12 4.63
C GLY A 7 -7.29 21.98 3.70
N GLY A 8 -8.57 21.84 3.34
CA GLY A 8 -8.96 20.77 2.40
C GLY A 8 -10.43 20.39 2.27
N ARG A 9 -11.36 21.24 2.74
CA ARG A 9 -12.81 20.93 2.67
C ARG A 9 -13.46 21.16 1.30
N GLY A 10 -12.78 21.85 0.36
CA GLY A 10 -13.39 22.24 -0.92
C GLY A 10 -12.68 21.75 -2.19
N ARG A 11 -11.56 21.00 -2.09
CA ARG A 11 -10.93 20.44 -3.30
C ARG A 11 -11.48 19.05 -3.59
N ASP A 12 -11.81 18.80 -4.83
CA ASP A 12 -12.10 17.46 -5.32
C ASP A 12 -10.80 16.77 -5.73
N VAL A 13 -10.76 15.45 -5.59
CA VAL A 13 -9.63 14.61 -5.96
C VAL A 13 -10.12 13.36 -6.68
N THR A 14 -9.31 12.85 -7.60
CA THR A 14 -9.63 11.64 -8.35
C THR A 14 -9.08 10.41 -7.65
N CYS A 15 -9.94 9.42 -7.42
CA CYS A 15 -9.53 8.12 -6.90
C CYS A 15 -8.68 7.39 -7.95
N ILE A 16 -7.43 7.04 -7.62
CA ILE A 16 -6.53 6.32 -8.55
C ILE A 16 -6.99 4.90 -8.88
N ALA A 17 -7.87 4.31 -8.04
CA ALA A 17 -8.33 2.94 -8.23
C ALA A 17 -9.60 2.83 -9.08
N CYS A 18 -10.57 3.74 -8.90
CA CYS A 18 -11.86 3.68 -9.63
C CYS A 18 -12.11 4.86 -10.57
N GLY A 19 -11.24 5.88 -10.57
CA GLY A 19 -11.40 7.09 -11.39
C GLY A 19 -12.45 8.07 -10.89
N GLU A 20 -13.20 7.75 -9.83
CA GLU A 20 -14.24 8.63 -9.30
C GLU A 20 -13.65 9.89 -8.66
N THR A 21 -14.20 11.05 -9.02
CA THR A 21 -13.91 12.34 -8.39
C THR A 21 -14.72 12.47 -7.10
N VAL A 22 -14.04 12.60 -5.97
CA VAL A 22 -14.67 12.71 -4.65
C VAL A 22 -14.13 13.92 -3.89
N PRO A 23 -14.91 14.49 -2.95
CA PRO A 23 -14.40 15.53 -2.08
C PRO A 23 -13.16 15.04 -1.33
N ARG A 24 -12.14 15.87 -1.20
CA ARG A 24 -10.89 15.52 -0.49
C ARG A 24 -11.12 15.01 0.94
N SER A 25 -12.17 15.49 1.61
CA SER A 25 -12.62 15.05 2.94
C SER A 25 -13.16 13.60 2.98
N LYS A 26 -13.55 13.06 1.81
CA LYS A 26 -14.02 11.69 1.60
C LYS A 26 -12.95 10.78 0.98
N ALA A 27 -11.75 11.30 0.72
CA ALA A 27 -10.61 10.54 0.24
C ALA A 27 -9.57 10.23 1.33
N ARG A 28 -8.69 9.28 1.03
CA ARG A 28 -7.51 8.89 1.80
C ARG A 28 -6.28 9.17 0.95
N GLU A 29 -5.24 9.68 1.58
CA GLU A 29 -3.92 9.82 0.93
C GLU A 29 -3.33 8.42 0.77
N TYR A 30 -2.87 8.16 -0.44
CA TYR A 30 -2.13 6.97 -0.79
C TYR A 30 -0.66 7.39 -0.94
N ASP A 31 0.17 6.92 -0.01
CA ASP A 31 1.61 6.98 -0.13
C ASP A 31 2.09 5.62 -0.64
N LYS A 32 2.55 5.58 -1.90
CA LYS A 32 3.09 4.35 -2.51
C LYS A 32 4.36 3.84 -1.82
N TYR A 33 5.06 4.68 -1.08
CA TYR A 33 6.28 4.34 -0.35
C TYR A 33 6.02 4.03 1.14
N GLY A 34 4.78 4.20 1.62
CA GLY A 34 4.40 3.85 2.99
C GLY A 34 4.93 4.76 4.10
N ASP A 35 5.62 5.86 3.78
CA ASP A 35 6.18 6.78 4.77
C ASP A 35 5.15 7.84 5.20
N ARG A 36 4.34 7.47 6.20
CA ARG A 36 3.31 8.32 6.81
C ARG A 36 3.86 9.55 7.55
N TRP A 37 5.15 9.58 7.89
CA TRP A 37 5.72 10.54 8.82
C TRP A 37 6.38 11.73 8.11
N ASN A 38 7.12 11.50 7.04
CA ASN A 38 7.67 12.61 6.26
C ASN A 38 6.68 13.05 5.18
N ARG A 39 6.16 14.27 5.34
CA ARG A 39 5.20 14.87 4.40
C ARG A 39 5.77 16.04 3.62
N ARG A 40 6.98 16.50 3.97
CA ARG A 40 7.55 17.69 3.35
C ARG A 40 7.94 17.32 1.92
N ASP A 41 7.52 18.14 0.96
CA ASP A 41 7.83 18.00 -0.46
C ASP A 41 7.23 16.75 -1.14
N LYS A 42 6.24 16.09 -0.51
CA LYS A 42 5.51 14.97 -1.12
C LYS A 42 4.17 15.39 -1.71
N GLU A 43 3.91 14.96 -2.92
CA GLU A 43 2.56 14.93 -3.49
C GLU A 43 1.93 13.55 -3.27
N PHE A 44 0.71 13.54 -2.74
CA PHE A 44 -0.03 12.31 -2.47
C PHE A 44 -1.05 12.04 -3.57
N GLU A 45 -1.19 10.76 -3.89
CA GLU A 45 -2.32 10.24 -4.65
C GLU A 45 -3.51 9.98 -3.72
N TYR A 46 -4.71 9.76 -4.29
CA TYR A 46 -5.93 9.63 -3.50
C TYR A 46 -6.71 8.36 -3.80
N LEU A 47 -7.28 7.78 -2.75
CA LEU A 47 -8.26 6.70 -2.83
C LEU A 47 -9.56 7.13 -2.18
N CYS A 48 -10.70 6.85 -2.81
CA CYS A 48 -11.98 6.95 -2.13
C CYS A 48 -12.05 5.92 -0.98
N LYS A 49 -12.83 6.20 0.07
CA LYS A 49 -12.94 5.30 1.24
C LYS A 49 -13.29 3.85 0.88
N PRO A 50 -14.20 3.56 -0.07
CA PRO A 50 -14.46 2.19 -0.49
C PRO A 50 -13.22 1.49 -1.08
N CYS A 51 -12.49 2.15 -1.98
CA CYS A 51 -11.29 1.57 -2.61
C CYS A 51 -10.14 1.39 -1.61
N ASP A 52 -9.92 2.37 -0.73
CA ASP A 52 -8.93 2.26 0.34
C ASP A 52 -9.25 1.07 1.26
N ARG A 53 -10.51 0.85 1.64
CA ARG A 53 -10.89 -0.30 2.47
C ARG A 53 -10.70 -1.66 1.80
N ARG A 54 -10.79 -1.73 0.46
CA ARG A 54 -10.71 -2.99 -0.30
C ARG A 54 -9.27 -3.41 -0.62
N ARG A 55 -8.31 -2.49 -0.55
CA ARG A 55 -6.91 -2.80 -0.90
C ARG A 55 -6.24 -3.63 0.19
N CYS A 56 -5.23 -4.38 -0.21
CA CYS A 56 -4.29 -4.98 0.74
C CYS A 56 -3.49 -3.87 1.43
N HIS A 57 -3.49 -3.87 2.76
CA HIS A 57 -2.72 -2.94 3.59
C HIS A 57 -1.40 -3.53 4.09
N GLN A 58 -1.09 -4.78 3.69
CA GLN A 58 0.20 -5.38 4.03
C GLN A 58 1.32 -4.57 3.37
N PRO A 59 2.43 -4.32 4.09
CA PRO A 59 3.57 -3.64 3.54
C PRO A 59 4.09 -4.43 2.33
N ARG A 60 4.31 -3.74 1.21
CA ARG A 60 4.91 -4.32 0.00
C ARG A 60 6.40 -3.98 -0.06
N GLY A 61 7.11 -4.15 1.06
CA GLY A 61 8.54 -3.85 1.14
C GLY A 61 9.34 -4.79 0.23
N ASP A 62 10.14 -5.68 0.80
CA ASP A 62 10.92 -6.64 0.01
C ASP A 62 10.06 -7.80 -0.56
N LEU A 63 8.80 -7.51 -0.91
CA LEU A 63 7.90 -8.45 -1.56
C LEU A 63 8.44 -8.84 -2.94
N GLU A 64 8.98 -7.89 -3.71
CA GLU A 64 9.55 -8.19 -5.03
C GLU A 64 10.71 -9.18 -4.92
N SER A 65 11.67 -8.90 -4.04
CA SER A 65 12.82 -9.78 -3.80
C SER A 65 12.38 -11.17 -3.31
N LEU A 66 11.38 -11.24 -2.43
CA LEU A 66 10.81 -12.52 -1.98
C LEU A 66 10.21 -13.34 -3.14
N LEU A 67 9.54 -12.67 -4.08
CA LEU A 67 8.97 -13.32 -5.27
C LEU A 67 10.08 -13.79 -6.23
N GLU A 68 11.12 -12.97 -6.43
CA GLU A 68 12.29 -13.32 -7.25
C GLU A 68 13.06 -14.52 -6.66
N ASP A 69 13.22 -14.58 -5.33
CA ASP A 69 13.87 -15.69 -4.63
C ASP A 69 13.09 -17.00 -4.83
N ALA A 70 11.77 -16.95 -4.65
CA ALA A 70 10.88 -18.10 -4.89
C ALA A 70 10.92 -18.55 -6.35
N GLU A 71 10.80 -17.62 -7.31
CA GLU A 71 10.86 -17.93 -8.76
C GLU A 71 12.21 -18.53 -9.15
N THR A 72 13.31 -18.03 -8.59
CA THR A 72 14.66 -18.56 -8.84
C THR A 72 14.80 -20.00 -8.33
N ALA A 73 14.17 -20.33 -7.20
CA ALA A 73 14.21 -21.66 -6.62
C ALA A 73 13.35 -22.69 -7.38
N THR A 74 12.24 -22.26 -7.97
CA THR A 74 11.21 -23.18 -8.52
C THR A 74 11.07 -23.15 -10.04
N GLY A 75 11.55 -22.10 -10.71
CA GLY A 75 11.26 -21.86 -12.12
C GLY A 75 9.76 -21.63 -12.36
N ASP A 76 9.24 -22.08 -13.52
CA ASP A 76 7.87 -21.80 -13.97
C ASP A 76 6.76 -22.70 -13.36
N ASP A 77 7.09 -23.63 -12.44
CA ASP A 77 6.04 -24.46 -11.81
C ASP A 77 5.29 -23.69 -10.72
N ARG A 78 3.99 -23.48 -10.96
CA ARG A 78 3.13 -22.70 -10.06
C ARG A 78 2.98 -23.34 -8.68
N THR A 79 2.92 -24.66 -8.58
CA THR A 79 2.66 -25.32 -7.29
C THR A 79 3.90 -25.24 -6.41
N GLU A 80 5.07 -25.50 -6.99
CA GLU A 80 6.35 -25.36 -6.31
C GLU A 80 6.59 -23.90 -5.90
N PHE A 81 6.35 -22.95 -6.82
CA PHE A 81 6.47 -21.52 -6.53
C PHE A 81 5.65 -21.08 -5.31
N LEU A 82 4.38 -21.50 -5.26
CA LEU A 82 3.50 -21.14 -4.15
C LEU A 82 3.93 -21.78 -2.83
N ALA A 83 4.44 -23.00 -2.86
CA ALA A 83 4.96 -23.67 -1.67
C ALA A 83 6.20 -22.96 -1.13
N GLU A 84 7.15 -22.62 -2.00
CA GLU A 84 8.38 -21.93 -1.64
C GLU A 84 8.11 -20.50 -1.15
N TYR A 85 7.27 -19.75 -1.85
CA TYR A 85 6.85 -18.42 -1.42
C TYR A 85 6.25 -18.43 -0.01
N LEU A 86 5.37 -19.39 0.29
CA LEU A 86 4.78 -19.50 1.63
C LEU A 86 5.83 -19.83 2.69
N ALA A 87 6.77 -20.73 2.39
CA ALA A 87 7.86 -21.08 3.31
C ALA A 87 8.76 -19.86 3.62
N LEU A 88 9.19 -19.14 2.59
CA LEU A 88 10.02 -17.93 2.75
C LEU A 88 9.27 -16.80 3.47
N ALA A 89 7.97 -16.64 3.20
CA ALA A 89 7.13 -15.67 3.90
C ALA A 89 6.98 -16.00 5.39
N GLU A 90 6.75 -17.27 5.73
CA GLU A 90 6.67 -17.73 7.13
C GLU A 90 8.00 -17.53 7.87
N GLU A 91 9.14 -17.84 7.24
CA GLU A 91 10.47 -17.60 7.83
C GLU A 91 10.69 -16.11 8.12
N ARG A 92 10.28 -15.25 7.20
CA ARG A 92 10.37 -13.79 7.35
C ARG A 92 9.53 -13.27 8.50
N ASP A 93 8.26 -13.64 8.55
CA ASP A 93 7.34 -13.17 9.59
C ASP A 93 7.74 -13.72 10.96
N GLY A 94 8.18 -14.98 11.04
CA GLY A 94 8.70 -15.59 12.27
C GLY A 94 10.00 -14.95 12.76
N SER A 95 10.83 -14.41 11.87
CA SER A 95 12.06 -13.68 12.21
C SER A 95 11.82 -12.27 12.76
N VAL A 96 10.62 -11.69 12.53
CA VAL A 96 10.24 -10.36 13.04
C VAL A 96 9.71 -10.43 14.48
N GLU A 97 9.29 -11.61 14.95
CA GLU A 97 8.84 -11.85 16.34
C GLU A 97 9.97 -12.32 17.29
N GLY A 98 11.23 -12.29 16.83
CA GLY A 98 12.43 -12.71 17.59
C GLY A 98 13.19 -11.60 18.32
#